data_AF-G3JKS7-F1
#
_entry.id   AF-G3JKS7-F1
#
_cell.length_a   1.000
_cell.length_b   1.000
_cell.length_c   1.000
_cell.angle_alpha   90.00
_cell.angle_beta   90.00
_cell.angle_gamma   90.00
#
_symmetry.space_group_name_H-M   'P 1'
#
loop_
_entity.id
_entity.type
_entity.pdbx_description
1 polymer ?
#
loop_
_entity_poly.entity_id
_entity_poly.type
_entity_poly.pdbx_seq_one_letter_code
_entity_poly.pdbx_strand_id
1 'polypeptide(L)'
;MTATHTGQPCKRCKVENAPYKLRNLATCRYCPSMTSVTSYHEPDCYIEHVSGKVRKNLGTMHKEIRTSAELTPRRYLAGLSFGVSSTCLTQMLNDSAQHHAGKQSSSAFEPLIVHIDTDLAAAPAESHDTPAQRLLAKYRARYPHISFDCVHLSKAIALRTVDWSTLLPLYKTLDTAEDGASDVEKLRRLFDALPSVTSRADVLRQLVRHLLIDTARARGYSVVLLGHSTSALAALTLAEVANGRGFSVPGQVGDGVQTVCEYDDAGRETARVMFPVYYPLREVLKNELVGYVDLIPVLAEMKRQGEVDGVAGRSSHSVVSHRDVSIEEVMQRYFDGVEGPYSGIVANVVRTTGKLDRVAGGAFCRLCGMTLDESGDDRWAGDLGQDSGDSAADHHKGKLCYGCRRSVSG
;
A
#
# COMPACT_ATOMS: atom_id res chain seq x y z
N MET A 1 -31.21 -6.32 39.02
CA MET A 1 -32.02 -6.04 37.82
C MET A 1 -31.08 -5.74 36.68
N THR A 2 -30.74 -6.76 35.91
CA THR A 2 -29.87 -6.69 34.73
C THR A 2 -30.64 -6.06 33.58
N ALA A 3 -30.24 -4.88 33.14
CA ALA A 3 -30.78 -4.25 31.95
C ALA A 3 -30.45 -5.13 30.74
N THR A 4 -31.44 -5.86 30.23
CA THR A 4 -31.41 -6.50 28.92
C THR A 4 -31.31 -5.39 27.88
N HIS A 5 -30.10 -5.08 27.42
CA HIS A 5 -29.91 -4.30 26.20
C HIS A 5 -30.57 -5.08 25.06
N THR A 6 -31.79 -4.71 24.69
CA THR A 6 -32.41 -5.14 23.44
C THR A 6 -31.55 -4.59 22.31
N GLY A 7 -30.75 -5.47 21.70
CA GLY A 7 -29.92 -5.12 20.55
C GLY A 7 -30.79 -4.52 19.44
N GLN A 8 -30.28 -3.51 18.75
CA GLN A 8 -30.97 -3.01 17.55
C GLN A 8 -30.97 -4.12 16.48
N PRO A 9 -32.05 -4.30 15.71
CA PRO A 9 -32.08 -5.30 14.65
C PRO A 9 -31.12 -4.94 13.52
N CYS A 10 -30.54 -5.97 12.90
CA CYS A 10 -29.64 -5.82 11.78
C CYS A 10 -30.34 -5.07 10.64
N LYS A 11 -29.73 -3.99 10.17
CA LYS A 11 -30.32 -3.21 9.08
C LYS A 11 -30.34 -3.96 7.74
N ARG A 12 -29.47 -4.96 7.56
CA ARG A 12 -29.34 -5.78 6.33
C ARG A 12 -30.32 -6.95 6.31
N CYS A 13 -30.35 -7.80 7.35
CA CYS A 13 -31.16 -9.03 7.37
C CYS A 13 -32.29 -9.07 8.41
N LYS A 14 -32.47 -7.99 9.18
CA LYS A 14 -33.54 -7.81 10.19
C LYS A 14 -33.47 -8.72 11.42
N VAL A 15 -32.39 -9.49 11.59
CA VAL A 15 -32.14 -10.29 12.81
C VAL A 15 -32.04 -9.38 14.03
N GLU A 16 -32.74 -9.73 15.12
CA GLU A 16 -32.91 -8.88 16.31
C GLU A 16 -31.59 -8.55 17.02
N ASN A 17 -30.63 -9.48 17.04
CA ASN A 17 -29.35 -9.28 17.73
C ASN A 17 -28.24 -8.85 16.76
N ALA A 18 -28.04 -7.54 16.61
CA ALA A 18 -26.97 -6.98 15.80
C ALA A 18 -25.98 -6.14 16.64
N PRO A 19 -24.98 -6.77 17.27
CA PRO A 19 -24.08 -6.09 18.20
C PRO A 19 -22.98 -5.26 17.51
N TYR A 20 -22.78 -5.42 16.20
CA TYR A 20 -21.74 -4.70 15.46
C TYR A 20 -22.31 -3.46 14.79
N LYS A 21 -21.43 -2.47 14.56
CA LYS A 21 -21.76 -1.26 13.80
C LYS A 21 -20.93 -1.22 12.53
N LEU A 22 -21.61 -1.11 11.40
CA LEU A 22 -21.02 -0.91 10.09
C LEU A 22 -21.54 0.42 9.54
N ARG A 23 -20.68 1.44 9.42
CA ARG A 23 -21.06 2.81 9.01
C ARG A 23 -22.26 3.35 9.80
N ASN A 24 -22.21 3.22 11.13
CA ASN A 24 -23.27 3.63 12.06
C ASN A 24 -24.58 2.83 11.96
N LEU A 25 -24.61 1.72 11.21
CA LEU A 25 -25.77 0.83 11.11
C LEU A 25 -25.53 -0.47 11.88
N ALA A 26 -26.50 -0.85 12.71
CA ALA A 26 -26.51 -2.12 13.41
C ALA A 26 -26.44 -3.29 12.42
N THR A 27 -25.43 -4.14 12.58
CA THR A 27 -25.11 -5.25 11.67
C THR A 27 -24.84 -6.52 12.47
N CYS A 28 -25.46 -7.63 12.06
CA CYS A 28 -25.27 -8.90 12.75
C CYS A 28 -23.92 -9.52 12.39
N ARG A 29 -23.40 -10.31 13.32
CA ARG A 29 -22.37 -11.30 13.00
C ARG A 29 -23.02 -12.43 12.23
N TYR A 30 -24.03 -13.07 12.79
CA TYR A 30 -24.69 -14.25 12.24
C TYR A 30 -26.11 -13.97 11.73
N CYS A 31 -26.49 -14.56 10.60
CA CYS A 31 -27.85 -14.46 10.03
C CYS A 31 -28.55 -15.83 9.97
N PRO A 32 -29.48 -16.14 10.91
CA PRO A 32 -30.25 -17.38 10.88
C PRO A 32 -31.24 -17.47 9.70
N SER A 33 -31.64 -16.34 9.11
CA SER A 33 -32.74 -16.25 8.13
C SER A 33 -32.32 -16.39 6.65
N MET A 34 -31.04 -16.64 6.35
CA MET A 34 -30.51 -16.81 4.99
C MET A 34 -29.80 -18.16 4.80
N THR A 35 -30.40 -19.24 5.31
CA THR A 35 -30.04 -20.61 4.93
C THR A 35 -30.54 -20.89 3.51
N SER A 36 -29.85 -20.37 2.49
CA SER A 36 -30.04 -20.87 1.13
C SER A 36 -29.45 -22.28 1.06
N VAL A 37 -30.29 -23.24 0.64
CA VAL A 37 -30.03 -24.69 0.53
C VAL A 37 -28.80 -25.07 -0.32
N THR A 38 -28.14 -24.10 -0.96
CA THR A 38 -27.05 -24.30 -1.92
C THR A 38 -25.66 -23.81 -1.47
N SER A 39 -25.48 -23.26 -0.26
CA SER A 39 -24.15 -22.88 0.23
C SER A 39 -23.96 -23.14 1.73
N TYR A 40 -22.97 -23.97 2.05
CA TYR A 40 -22.58 -24.42 3.41
C TYR A 40 -22.03 -23.31 4.35
N HIS A 41 -22.26 -22.03 4.07
CA HIS A 41 -21.83 -20.93 4.94
C HIS A 41 -23.03 -20.10 5.40
N GLU A 42 -23.19 -20.09 6.72
CA GLU A 42 -24.01 -19.15 7.46
C GLU A 42 -23.62 -17.70 7.10
N PRO A 43 -24.51 -16.89 6.51
CA PRO A 43 -24.12 -15.60 5.96
C PRO A 43 -23.93 -14.55 7.06
N ASP A 44 -22.69 -14.17 7.27
CA ASP A 44 -22.31 -13.16 8.24
C ASP A 44 -22.34 -11.75 7.63
N CYS A 45 -23.37 -10.94 7.92
CA CYS A 45 -23.63 -9.67 7.22
C CYS A 45 -22.47 -8.67 7.27
N TYR A 46 -21.69 -8.66 8.36
CA TYR A 46 -20.50 -7.82 8.49
C TYR A 46 -19.33 -8.35 7.66
N ILE A 47 -19.01 -9.64 7.81
CA ILE A 47 -17.93 -10.31 7.06
C ILE A 47 -18.21 -10.26 5.56
N GLU A 48 -19.45 -10.48 5.14
CA GLU A 48 -19.86 -10.42 3.74
C GLU A 48 -19.81 -9.01 3.19
N HIS A 49 -20.04 -7.97 4.02
CA HIS A 49 -19.83 -6.60 3.58
C HIS A 49 -18.37 -6.34 3.20
N VAL A 50 -17.46 -6.73 4.10
CA VAL A 50 -16.03 -6.47 3.96
C VAL A 50 -15.45 -7.36 2.84
N SER A 51 -15.55 -8.68 2.98
CA SER A 51 -14.99 -9.63 2.02
C SER A 51 -15.68 -9.57 0.64
N GLY A 52 -17.00 -9.30 0.60
CA GLY A 52 -17.76 -9.19 -0.65
C GLY A 52 -17.30 -8.02 -1.52
N LYS A 53 -16.97 -6.87 -0.92
CA LYS A 53 -16.38 -5.73 -1.66
C LYS A 53 -15.03 -6.08 -2.26
N VAL A 54 -14.18 -6.75 -1.49
CA VAL A 54 -12.85 -7.15 -1.95
C VAL A 54 -12.95 -8.16 -3.09
N ARG A 55 -13.81 -9.18 -2.96
CA ARG A 55 -14.11 -10.14 -4.04
C ARG A 55 -14.63 -9.44 -5.29
N LYS A 56 -15.54 -8.47 -5.14
CA LYS A 56 -16.05 -7.67 -6.26
C LYS A 56 -14.93 -6.90 -6.95
N ASN A 57 -14.08 -6.22 -6.18
CA ASN A 57 -12.96 -5.43 -6.72
C ASN A 57 -11.94 -6.31 -7.44
N LEU A 58 -11.56 -7.45 -6.86
CA LEU A 58 -10.68 -8.43 -7.51
C LEU A 58 -11.30 -9.00 -8.79
N GLY A 59 -12.62 -9.21 -8.79
CA GLY A 59 -13.37 -9.66 -9.97
C GLY A 59 -13.40 -8.63 -11.09
N THR A 60 -13.62 -7.35 -10.78
CA THR A 60 -13.55 -6.25 -11.74
C THR A 60 -12.14 -6.09 -12.30
N MET A 61 -11.13 -6.02 -11.43
CA MET A 61 -9.72 -5.97 -11.82
C MET A 61 -9.35 -7.13 -12.74
N HIS A 62 -9.72 -8.36 -12.39
CA HIS A 62 -9.41 -9.53 -13.22
C HIS A 62 -9.99 -9.39 -14.64
N LYS A 63 -11.19 -8.82 -14.80
CA LYS A 63 -11.77 -8.56 -16.11
C LYS A 63 -11.01 -7.50 -16.89
N GLU A 64 -10.50 -6.47 -16.22
CA GLU A 64 -9.74 -5.39 -16.84
C GLU A 64 -8.35 -5.83 -17.32
N ILE A 65 -7.65 -6.64 -16.53
CA ILE A 65 -6.28 -7.10 -16.86
C ILE A 65 -6.25 -8.31 -17.79
N ARG A 66 -7.39 -9.01 -17.95
CA ARG A 66 -7.46 -10.22 -18.79
C ARG A 66 -7.40 -9.83 -20.26
N THR A 67 -6.29 -10.18 -20.90
CA THR A 67 -6.04 -9.91 -22.33
C THR A 67 -6.47 -11.04 -23.26
N SER A 68 -6.69 -12.27 -22.73
CA SER A 68 -7.05 -13.45 -23.52
C SER A 68 -8.20 -14.24 -22.90
N ALA A 69 -8.98 -14.92 -23.75
CA ALA A 69 -9.99 -15.87 -23.33
C ALA A 69 -9.40 -17.18 -22.78
N GLU A 70 -8.11 -17.44 -22.99
CA GLU A 70 -7.43 -18.62 -22.47
C GLU A 70 -7.37 -18.65 -20.94
N LEU A 71 -7.39 -19.86 -20.37
CA LEU A 71 -7.34 -20.09 -18.93
C LEU A 71 -5.87 -20.08 -18.46
N THR A 72 -5.27 -18.90 -18.39
CA THR A 72 -3.92 -18.74 -17.82
C THR A 72 -3.95 -18.62 -16.30
N PRO A 73 -2.91 -19.10 -15.58
CA PRO A 73 -2.79 -18.89 -14.15
C PRO A 73 -2.87 -17.41 -13.75
N ARG A 74 -3.64 -17.11 -12.71
CA ARG A 74 -3.80 -15.78 -12.13
C ARG A 74 -2.71 -15.56 -11.09
N ARG A 75 -1.60 -14.95 -11.50
CA ARG A 75 -0.42 -14.73 -10.66
C ARG A 75 -0.39 -13.29 -10.15
N TYR A 76 -0.83 -13.07 -8.91
CA TYR A 76 -0.95 -11.72 -8.33
C TYR A 76 0.06 -11.53 -7.19
N LEU A 77 0.78 -10.41 -7.17
CA LEU A 77 1.67 -10.07 -6.05
C LEU A 77 0.95 -9.10 -5.12
N ALA A 78 0.97 -9.32 -3.80
CA ALA A 78 0.42 -8.40 -2.82
C ALA A 78 1.47 -7.99 -1.78
N GLY A 79 1.52 -6.70 -1.46
CA GLY A 79 2.42 -6.16 -0.43
C GLY A 79 1.90 -6.42 0.99
N LEU A 80 2.77 -6.90 1.89
CA LEU A 80 2.49 -7.15 3.30
C LEU A 80 3.31 -6.20 4.19
N SER A 81 2.59 -5.43 5.01
CA SER A 81 3.18 -4.51 6.01
C SER A 81 2.96 -4.97 7.46
N PHE A 82 2.32 -6.13 7.66
CA PHE A 82 1.85 -6.64 8.95
C PHE A 82 0.83 -5.74 9.68
N GLY A 83 0.35 -4.67 9.04
CA GLY A 83 -0.75 -3.86 9.55
C GLY A 83 -2.12 -4.47 9.23
N VAL A 84 -3.18 -4.02 9.93
CA VAL A 84 -4.56 -4.55 9.78
C VAL A 84 -4.95 -4.77 8.32
N SER A 85 -4.72 -3.77 7.47
CA SER A 85 -5.24 -3.80 6.10
C SER A 85 -4.51 -4.84 5.23
N SER A 86 -3.18 -4.91 5.28
CA SER A 86 -2.43 -5.88 4.49
C SER A 86 -2.60 -7.32 5.02
N THR A 87 -2.78 -7.49 6.33
CA THR A 87 -3.14 -8.78 6.94
C THR A 87 -4.54 -9.24 6.52
N CYS A 88 -5.55 -8.36 6.56
CA CYS A 88 -6.89 -8.69 6.08
C CYS A 88 -6.90 -9.05 4.59
N LEU A 89 -6.14 -8.33 3.75
CA LEU A 89 -5.99 -8.67 2.35
C LEU A 89 -5.37 -10.07 2.18
N THR A 90 -4.37 -10.41 3.00
CA THR A 90 -3.71 -11.72 3.00
C THR A 90 -4.71 -12.84 3.31
N GLN A 91 -5.54 -12.69 4.35
CA GLN A 91 -6.64 -13.62 4.67
C GLN A 91 -7.58 -13.79 3.48
N MET A 92 -8.04 -12.69 2.87
CA MET A 92 -9.01 -12.75 1.76
C MET A 92 -8.42 -13.37 0.49
N LEU A 93 -7.13 -13.18 0.24
CA LEU A 93 -6.41 -13.84 -0.85
C LEU A 93 -6.24 -15.34 -0.58
N ASN A 94 -5.98 -15.74 0.67
CA ASN A 94 -5.96 -17.15 1.07
C ASN A 94 -7.32 -17.82 0.85
N ASP A 95 -8.40 -17.18 1.29
CA ASP A 95 -9.76 -17.69 1.10
C ASP A 95 -10.10 -17.81 -0.40
N SER A 96 -9.67 -16.83 -1.20
CA SER A 96 -9.83 -16.86 -2.65
C SER A 96 -9.04 -17.99 -3.30
N ALA A 97 -7.80 -18.22 -2.86
CA ALA A 97 -6.95 -19.32 -3.36
C ALA A 97 -7.55 -20.69 -3.03
N GLN A 98 -8.01 -20.88 -1.80
CA GLN A 98 -8.70 -22.10 -1.39
C GLN A 98 -9.97 -22.35 -2.23
N HIS A 99 -10.77 -21.32 -2.46
CA HIS A 99 -11.99 -21.42 -3.28
C HIS A 99 -11.69 -21.76 -4.75
N HIS A 100 -10.63 -21.19 -5.32
CA HIS A 100 -10.22 -21.49 -6.69
C HIS A 100 -9.61 -22.89 -6.83
N ALA A 101 -8.83 -23.35 -5.85
CA ALA A 101 -8.29 -24.70 -5.82
C ALA A 101 -9.39 -25.78 -5.74
N GLY A 102 -10.50 -25.49 -5.04
CA GLY A 102 -11.65 -26.41 -4.96
C GLY A 102 -12.49 -26.50 -6.25
N LYS A 103 -12.26 -25.64 -7.25
CA LYS A 103 -13.04 -25.59 -8.49
C LYS A 103 -12.26 -26.15 -9.67
N GLN A 104 -12.65 -27.33 -10.15
CA GLN A 104 -12.02 -28.00 -11.31
C GLN A 104 -12.03 -27.17 -12.60
N SER A 105 -12.96 -26.21 -12.75
CA SER A 105 -13.12 -25.38 -13.96
C SER A 105 -12.51 -23.97 -13.86
N SER A 106 -11.73 -23.68 -12.81
CA SER A 106 -11.08 -22.37 -12.63
C SER A 106 -9.62 -22.42 -13.06
N SER A 107 -9.13 -21.33 -13.67
CA SER A 107 -7.69 -21.07 -13.78
C SER A 107 -7.05 -21.09 -12.39
N ALA A 108 -5.82 -21.62 -12.29
CA ALA A 108 -5.02 -21.57 -11.06
C ALA A 108 -4.93 -20.14 -10.52
N PHE A 109 -5.02 -19.97 -9.19
CA PHE A 109 -4.89 -18.69 -8.52
C PHE A 109 -3.70 -18.75 -7.57
N GLU A 110 -2.65 -18.03 -7.93
CA GLU A 110 -1.32 -18.12 -7.32
C GLU A 110 -0.89 -16.75 -6.76
N PRO A 111 -1.47 -16.32 -5.63
CA PRO A 111 -1.05 -15.09 -4.98
C PRO A 111 0.31 -15.27 -4.28
N LEU A 112 1.18 -14.28 -4.45
CA LEU A 112 2.44 -14.14 -3.71
C LEU A 112 2.35 -12.93 -2.79
N ILE A 113 2.53 -13.17 -1.51
CA ILE A 113 2.59 -12.13 -0.48
C ILE A 113 4.05 -11.75 -0.25
N VAL A 114 4.39 -10.48 -0.46
CA VAL A 114 5.77 -9.99 -0.30
C VAL A 114 5.82 -8.95 0.80
N HIS A 115 6.65 -9.21 1.81
CA HIS A 115 7.05 -8.21 2.78
C HIS A 115 8.36 -7.55 2.35
N ILE A 116 8.41 -6.22 2.38
CA ILE A 116 9.66 -5.47 2.23
C ILE A 116 10.21 -5.19 3.63
N ASP A 117 11.34 -5.82 3.97
CA ASP A 117 12.02 -5.61 5.26
C ASP A 117 12.78 -4.27 5.19
N THR A 118 12.29 -3.29 5.93
CA THR A 118 12.81 -1.92 5.94
C THR A 118 13.84 -1.66 7.04
N ASP A 119 14.22 -2.69 7.81
CA ASP A 119 15.17 -2.55 8.91
C ASP A 119 16.60 -2.43 8.37
N LEU A 120 17.15 -1.20 8.40
CA LEU A 120 18.54 -0.93 8.02
C LEU A 120 19.53 -1.00 9.20
N ALA A 121 19.09 -1.40 10.40
CA ALA A 121 19.93 -1.40 11.60
C ALA A 121 20.90 -2.60 11.65
N ALA A 122 20.57 -3.71 11.01
CA ALA A 122 21.45 -4.86 10.86
C ALA A 122 22.04 -4.88 9.44
N ALA A 123 23.35 -5.12 9.32
CA ALA A 123 23.91 -5.53 8.04
C ALA A 123 23.13 -6.78 7.57
N PRO A 124 22.82 -6.93 6.27
CA PRO A 124 22.17 -8.12 5.76
C PRO A 124 23.23 -9.22 5.76
N ALA A 125 23.60 -9.69 6.94
CA ALA A 125 24.22 -10.99 7.05
C ALA A 125 23.19 -11.97 6.49
N GLU A 126 23.67 -13.00 5.82
CA GLU A 126 22.93 -14.12 5.24
C GLU A 126 22.08 -14.90 6.27
N SER A 127 21.87 -14.36 7.47
CA SER A 127 20.97 -14.91 8.48
C SER A 127 19.52 -14.77 8.02
N HIS A 128 18.94 -15.90 7.63
CA HIS A 128 17.50 -16.08 7.43
C HIS A 128 16.65 -15.94 8.72
N ASP A 129 17.13 -15.20 9.72
CA ASP A 129 16.49 -15.03 11.04
C ASP A 129 16.35 -13.55 11.46
N THR A 130 15.81 -12.70 10.58
CA THR A 130 15.39 -11.33 10.98
C THR A 130 14.04 -11.36 11.72
N PRO A 131 13.71 -10.33 12.53
CA PRO A 131 12.38 -10.21 13.14
C PRO A 131 11.25 -10.27 12.10
N ALA A 132 11.45 -9.66 10.93
CA ALA A 132 10.53 -9.70 9.82
C ALA A 132 10.34 -11.13 9.27
N GLN A 133 11.43 -11.89 9.09
CA GLN A 133 11.37 -13.28 8.65
C GLN A 133 10.71 -14.21 9.66
N ARG A 134 10.97 -14.04 10.97
CA ARG A 134 10.26 -14.78 12.04
C ARG A 134 8.75 -14.51 12.01
N LEU A 135 8.36 -13.25 11.82
CA LEU A 135 6.96 -12.89 11.69
C LEU A 135 6.35 -13.44 10.38
N LEU A 136 7.08 -13.38 9.27
CA LEU A 136 6.63 -13.94 8.00
C LEU A 136 6.46 -15.47 8.06
N ALA A 137 7.33 -16.18 8.79
CA ALA A 137 7.21 -17.62 9.01
C ALA A 137 5.90 -17.98 9.74
N LYS A 138 5.49 -17.17 10.72
CA LYS A 138 4.19 -17.30 11.40
C LYS A 138 3.01 -17.10 10.44
N TYR A 139 3.09 -16.15 9.51
CA TYR A 139 2.08 -15.96 8.47
C TYR A 139 2.03 -17.17 7.53
N ARG A 140 3.20 -17.65 7.06
CA ARG A 140 3.31 -18.82 6.17
C ARG A 140 2.68 -20.07 6.79
N ALA A 141 2.85 -20.28 8.09
CA ALA A 141 2.24 -21.41 8.80
C ALA A 141 0.70 -21.33 8.88
N ARG A 142 0.12 -20.12 8.86
CA ARG A 142 -1.33 -19.89 8.99
C ARG A 142 -2.07 -19.88 7.64
N TYR A 143 -1.37 -19.56 6.55
CA TYR A 143 -1.97 -19.39 5.23
C TYR A 143 -1.33 -20.35 4.22
N PRO A 144 -1.71 -21.63 4.21
CA PRO A 144 -1.05 -22.65 3.39
C PRO A 144 -1.41 -22.56 1.89
N HIS A 145 -2.44 -21.80 1.52
CA HIS A 145 -2.91 -21.72 0.13
C HIS A 145 -2.23 -20.62 -0.70
N ILE A 146 -1.30 -19.86 -0.10
CA ILE A 146 -0.63 -18.72 -0.73
C ILE A 146 0.87 -18.76 -0.46
N SER A 147 1.64 -18.13 -1.34
CA SER A 147 3.10 -18.07 -1.21
C SER A 147 3.55 -16.82 -0.47
N PHE A 148 4.71 -16.88 0.20
CA PHE A 148 5.28 -15.75 0.94
C PHE A 148 6.75 -15.55 0.59
N ASP A 149 7.16 -14.29 0.52
CA ASP A 149 8.57 -13.90 0.38
C ASP A 149 8.91 -12.62 1.16
N CYS A 150 10.20 -12.48 1.48
CA CYS A 150 10.78 -11.34 2.18
C CYS A 150 11.89 -10.73 1.34
N VAL A 151 11.77 -9.45 1.00
CA VAL A 151 12.75 -8.71 0.22
C VAL A 151 13.30 -7.59 1.08
N HIS A 152 14.62 -7.57 1.29
CA HIS A 152 15.25 -6.51 2.06
C HIS A 152 15.30 -5.19 1.27
N LEU A 153 15.08 -4.05 1.94
CA LEU A 153 15.06 -2.73 1.32
C LEU A 153 16.37 -2.38 0.59
N SER A 154 17.51 -2.92 1.04
CA SER A 154 18.82 -2.74 0.38
C SER A 154 18.84 -3.09 -1.11
N LYS A 155 17.98 -4.03 -1.53
CA LYS A 155 17.82 -4.38 -2.95
C LYS A 155 17.31 -3.21 -3.79
N ALA A 156 16.82 -2.14 -3.17
CA ALA A 156 16.40 -0.94 -3.87
C ALA A 156 17.54 -0.34 -4.70
N ILE A 157 18.80 -0.41 -4.22
CA ILE A 157 19.97 0.13 -4.93
C ILE A 157 20.13 -0.44 -6.35
N ALA A 158 19.67 -1.67 -6.58
CA ALA A 158 19.72 -2.34 -7.89
C ALA A 158 18.50 -2.04 -8.79
N LEU A 159 17.52 -1.26 -8.31
CA LEU A 159 16.32 -0.94 -9.08
C LEU A 159 16.66 -0.05 -10.26
N ARG A 160 16.29 -0.50 -11.46
CA ARG A 160 16.30 0.32 -12.68
C ARG A 160 15.11 1.25 -12.77
N THR A 161 14.08 1.03 -11.96
CA THR A 161 12.86 1.85 -12.00
C THR A 161 13.01 3.21 -11.31
N VAL A 162 14.18 3.47 -10.71
CA VAL A 162 14.55 4.72 -10.05
C VAL A 162 15.85 5.20 -10.71
N ASP A 163 15.92 6.48 -11.05
CA ASP A 163 17.17 7.08 -11.51
C ASP A 163 18.00 7.52 -10.31
N TRP A 164 18.92 6.65 -9.88
CA TRP A 164 19.82 6.92 -8.76
C TRP A 164 20.72 8.14 -8.98
N SER A 165 20.96 8.55 -10.23
CA SER A 165 21.69 9.79 -10.54
C SER A 165 20.92 11.05 -10.13
N THR A 166 19.59 10.97 -10.00
CA THR A 166 18.72 12.06 -9.55
C THR A 166 18.39 12.04 -8.07
N LEU A 167 18.65 10.92 -7.40
CA LEU A 167 18.52 10.85 -5.95
C LEU A 167 19.70 11.48 -5.22
N LEU A 168 20.71 12.00 -5.94
CA LEU A 168 21.66 13.08 -5.61
C LEU A 168 23.02 12.90 -6.35
N PRO A 169 23.90 13.93 -6.34
CA PRO A 169 25.37 13.74 -6.41
C PRO A 169 25.94 12.81 -5.32
N LEU A 170 25.14 12.51 -4.29
CA LEU A 170 25.49 11.60 -3.19
C LEU A 170 25.76 10.18 -3.67
N TYR A 171 25.04 9.69 -4.69
CA TYR A 171 25.35 8.37 -5.25
C TYR A 171 26.77 8.34 -5.84
N LYS A 172 27.20 9.41 -6.53
CA LYS A 172 28.58 9.54 -7.01
C LYS A 172 29.59 9.63 -5.85
N THR A 173 29.25 10.31 -4.75
CA THR A 173 30.13 10.28 -3.56
C THR A 173 30.13 8.93 -2.84
N LEU A 174 29.06 8.14 -2.96
CA LEU A 174 28.95 6.77 -2.43
C LEU A 174 29.80 5.78 -3.23
N ASP A 175 29.92 5.97 -4.55
CA ASP A 175 30.82 5.18 -5.40
C ASP A 175 32.29 5.61 -5.26
N THR A 176 32.58 6.86 -4.89
CA THR A 176 33.97 7.30 -4.60
C THR A 176 34.45 6.95 -3.18
N ALA A 177 33.55 6.65 -2.26
CA ALA A 177 33.88 6.33 -0.87
C ALA A 177 34.11 4.82 -0.69
N GLU A 178 35.31 4.37 -1.09
CA GLU A 178 35.84 3.00 -0.97
C GLU A 178 34.92 1.90 -1.56
N ASP A 179 35.42 1.15 -2.54
CA ASP A 179 34.76 0.04 -3.28
C ASP A 179 34.23 -1.15 -2.43
N GLY A 180 33.95 -0.96 -1.13
CA GLY A 180 33.47 -1.98 -0.18
C GLY A 180 32.24 -1.61 0.66
N ALA A 181 31.59 -0.46 0.47
CA ALA A 181 30.38 -0.10 1.22
C ALA A 181 29.17 -0.98 0.81
N SER A 182 28.53 -1.64 1.79
CA SER A 182 27.35 -2.48 1.53
C SER A 182 26.13 -1.68 1.09
N ASP A 183 25.21 -2.30 0.35
CA ASP A 183 23.96 -1.66 -0.11
C ASP A 183 23.13 -1.07 1.05
N VAL A 184 23.19 -1.69 2.24
CA VAL A 184 22.54 -1.18 3.44
C VAL A 184 23.16 0.14 3.89
N GLU A 185 24.50 0.22 3.91
CA GLU A 185 25.19 1.44 4.29
C GLU A 185 24.95 2.56 3.26
N LYS A 186 24.89 2.23 1.96
CA LYS A 186 24.51 3.17 0.90
C LYS A 186 23.12 3.77 1.14
N LEU A 187 22.13 2.92 1.43
CA LEU A 187 20.78 3.41 1.75
C LEU A 187 20.72 4.19 3.06
N ARG A 188 21.43 3.77 4.10
CA ARG A 188 21.46 4.48 5.39
C ARG A 188 21.95 5.91 5.20
N ARG A 189 23.05 6.10 4.47
CA ARG A 189 23.59 7.42 4.13
C ARG A 189 22.60 8.24 3.29
N LEU A 190 21.91 7.63 2.33
CA LEU A 190 20.86 8.31 1.56
C LEU A 190 19.76 8.82 2.49
N PHE A 191 19.19 7.96 3.33
CA PHE A 191 18.15 8.37 4.27
C PHE A 191 18.66 9.45 5.21
N ASP A 192 19.90 9.31 5.72
CA ASP A 192 20.55 10.27 6.61
C ASP A 192 20.74 11.66 6.00
N ALA A 193 20.92 11.73 4.69
CA ALA A 193 20.99 12.99 3.95
C ALA A 193 19.62 13.65 3.71
N LEU A 194 18.49 12.94 3.87
CA LEU A 194 17.16 13.51 3.62
C LEU A 194 16.80 14.54 4.72
N PRO A 195 16.18 15.67 4.32
CA PRO A 195 16.08 16.87 5.15
C PRO A 195 15.07 16.76 6.29
N SER A 196 14.13 15.80 6.23
CA SER A 196 13.06 15.69 7.23
C SER A 196 12.53 14.27 7.42
N VAL A 197 11.81 14.03 8.52
CA VAL A 197 11.08 12.77 8.77
C VAL A 197 10.04 12.50 7.69
N THR A 198 9.37 13.55 7.19
CA THR A 198 8.43 13.46 6.06
C THR A 198 9.13 13.00 4.79
N SER A 199 10.29 13.57 4.48
CA SER A 199 11.10 13.17 3.32
C SER A 199 11.51 11.70 3.40
N ARG A 200 11.97 11.24 4.58
CA ARG A 200 12.36 9.83 4.79
C ARG A 200 11.19 8.88 4.62
N ALA A 201 10.05 9.18 5.23
CA ALA A 201 8.84 8.36 5.10
C ALA A 201 8.36 8.30 3.64
N ASP A 202 8.38 9.43 2.93
CA ASP A 202 7.97 9.49 1.54
C ASP A 202 8.90 8.68 0.62
N VAL A 203 10.22 8.92 0.69
CA VAL A 203 11.20 8.19 -0.13
C VAL A 203 11.14 6.69 0.16
N LEU A 204 11.04 6.29 1.43
CA LEU A 204 10.89 4.89 1.82
C LEU A 204 9.67 4.25 1.15
N ARG A 205 8.51 4.91 1.20
CA ARG A 205 7.29 4.43 0.58
C ARG A 205 7.42 4.30 -0.94
N GLN A 206 8.10 5.24 -1.61
CA GLN A 206 8.38 5.12 -3.05
C GLN A 206 9.28 3.91 -3.34
N LEU A 207 10.37 3.73 -2.59
CA LEU A 207 11.28 2.58 -2.79
C LEU A 207 10.59 1.24 -2.54
N VAL A 208 9.75 1.13 -1.51
CA VAL A 208 8.92 -0.06 -1.24
C VAL A 208 8.00 -0.35 -2.43
N ARG A 209 7.33 0.67 -2.98
CA ARG A 209 6.48 0.52 -4.16
C ARG A 209 7.28 0.00 -5.37
N HIS A 210 8.44 0.61 -5.63
CA HIS A 210 9.31 0.19 -6.73
C HIS A 210 9.80 -1.25 -6.56
N LEU A 211 10.21 -1.65 -5.37
CA LEU A 211 10.60 -3.03 -5.06
C LEU A 211 9.48 -4.04 -5.31
N LEU A 212 8.24 -3.71 -4.93
CA LEU A 212 7.08 -4.59 -5.17
C LEU A 212 6.81 -4.76 -6.67
N ILE A 213 6.86 -3.67 -7.44
CA ILE A 213 6.68 -3.69 -8.90
C ILE A 213 7.80 -4.48 -9.58
N ASP A 214 9.05 -4.20 -9.24
CA ASP A 214 10.22 -4.90 -9.78
C ASP A 214 10.17 -6.40 -9.46
N THR A 215 9.88 -6.76 -8.20
CA THR A 215 9.72 -8.16 -7.78
C THR A 215 8.60 -8.86 -8.55
N ALA A 216 7.48 -8.18 -8.78
CA ALA A 216 6.36 -8.73 -9.54
C ALA A 216 6.79 -9.02 -10.99
N ARG A 217 7.45 -8.05 -11.63
CA ARG A 217 7.91 -8.17 -13.02
C ARG A 217 8.97 -9.25 -13.18
N ALA A 218 10.00 -9.24 -12.34
CA ALA A 218 11.10 -10.21 -12.39
C ALA A 218 10.63 -11.67 -12.23
N ARG A 219 9.48 -11.89 -11.57
CA ARG A 219 8.91 -13.22 -11.33
C ARG A 219 7.70 -13.55 -12.20
N GLY A 220 7.33 -12.67 -13.12
CA GLY A 220 6.21 -12.88 -14.05
C GLY A 220 4.82 -12.83 -13.40
N TYR A 221 4.63 -12.00 -12.38
CA TYR A 221 3.32 -11.68 -11.82
C TYR A 221 2.66 -10.56 -12.63
N SER A 222 1.35 -10.68 -12.87
CA SER A 222 0.63 -9.81 -13.80
C SER A 222 0.13 -8.51 -13.18
N VAL A 223 0.14 -8.38 -11.85
CA VAL A 223 -0.41 -7.25 -11.12
C VAL A 223 0.20 -7.15 -9.72
N VAL A 224 0.33 -5.91 -9.22
CA VAL A 224 0.63 -5.61 -7.81
C VAL A 224 -0.64 -5.14 -7.10
N LEU A 225 -0.93 -5.75 -5.96
CA LEU A 225 -2.03 -5.43 -5.06
C LEU A 225 -1.47 -4.75 -3.82
N LEU A 226 -1.96 -3.55 -3.52
CA LEU A 226 -1.57 -2.80 -2.34
C LEU A 226 -2.74 -2.76 -1.35
N GLY A 227 -2.46 -3.13 -0.10
CA GLY A 227 -3.46 -3.27 0.97
C GLY A 227 -3.99 -1.95 1.55
N HIS A 228 -4.13 -0.88 0.77
CA HIS A 228 -4.69 0.38 1.30
C HIS A 228 -6.21 0.30 1.41
N SER A 229 -6.72 0.53 2.62
CA SER A 229 -8.14 0.78 2.90
C SER A 229 -8.59 2.14 2.33
N THR A 230 -9.90 2.40 2.30
CA THR A 230 -10.42 3.74 1.96
C THR A 230 -9.77 4.83 2.81
N SER A 231 -9.59 4.58 4.10
CA SER A 231 -8.99 5.54 5.04
C SER A 231 -7.51 5.76 4.75
N ALA A 232 -6.77 4.69 4.44
CA ALA A 232 -5.37 4.80 4.05
C ALA A 232 -5.20 5.53 2.72
N LEU A 233 -6.11 5.33 1.75
CA LEU A 233 -6.10 6.07 0.48
C LEU A 233 -6.47 7.55 0.66
N ALA A 234 -7.39 7.87 1.57
CA ALA A 234 -7.73 9.24 1.90
C ALA A 234 -6.54 9.95 2.57
N ALA A 235 -5.86 9.29 3.51
CA ALA A 235 -4.65 9.79 4.15
C ALA A 235 -3.53 10.01 3.13
N LEU A 236 -3.27 9.01 2.28
CA LEU A 236 -2.28 9.08 1.20
C LEU A 236 -2.59 10.24 0.24
N THR A 237 -3.85 10.43 -0.13
CA THR A 237 -4.27 11.54 -0.98
C THR A 237 -3.83 12.89 -0.41
N LEU A 238 -4.19 13.17 0.85
CA LEU A 238 -3.86 14.46 1.46
C LEU A 238 -2.36 14.62 1.71
N ALA A 239 -1.66 13.52 2.04
CA ALA A 239 -0.20 13.53 2.17
C ALA A 239 0.48 13.86 0.83
N GLU A 240 0.04 13.27 -0.28
CA GLU A 240 0.56 13.56 -1.62
C GLU A 240 0.31 15.01 -2.02
N VAL A 241 -0.90 15.55 -1.76
CA VAL A 241 -1.20 16.96 -2.02
C VAL A 241 -0.31 17.88 -1.18
N ALA A 242 -0.15 17.59 0.12
CA ALA A 242 0.68 18.38 1.03
C ALA A 242 2.19 18.34 0.65
N ASN A 243 2.65 17.22 0.08
CA ASN A 243 3.98 17.11 -0.49
C ASN A 243 4.12 17.86 -1.83
N GLY A 244 3.05 18.45 -2.38
CA GLY A 244 3.06 19.15 -3.65
C GLY A 244 2.99 18.21 -4.86
N ARG A 245 2.39 17.04 -4.70
CA ARG A 245 2.16 16.02 -5.75
C ARG A 245 0.71 15.95 -6.22
N GLY A 246 -0.02 17.07 -6.11
CA GLY A 246 -1.44 17.18 -6.48
C GLY A 246 -1.76 16.67 -7.89
N PHE A 247 -0.92 16.99 -8.87
CA PHE A 247 -1.06 16.53 -10.26
C PHE A 247 -0.98 14.99 -10.38
N SER A 248 -0.07 14.37 -9.62
CA SER A 248 0.17 12.92 -9.68
C SER A 248 -0.75 12.08 -8.80
N VAL A 249 -1.59 12.69 -7.97
CA VAL A 249 -2.51 11.99 -7.04
C VAL A 249 -3.32 10.89 -7.74
N PRO A 250 -3.96 11.10 -8.91
CA PRO A 250 -4.78 10.06 -9.54
C PRO A 250 -3.97 8.83 -9.98
N GLY A 251 -2.69 9.04 -10.32
CA GLY A 251 -1.72 7.98 -10.59
C GLY A 251 -1.30 7.25 -9.31
N GLN A 252 -1.07 7.98 -8.22
CA GLN A 252 -0.62 7.39 -6.95
C GLN A 252 -1.73 6.61 -6.24
N VAL A 253 -2.94 7.16 -6.14
CA VAL A 253 -4.02 6.61 -5.29
C VAL A 253 -5.11 5.89 -6.06
N GLY A 254 -5.07 5.88 -7.39
CA GLY A 254 -6.06 5.25 -8.26
C GLY A 254 -5.69 3.83 -8.68
N ASP A 255 -6.69 3.02 -9.03
CA ASP A 255 -6.50 1.69 -9.62
C ASP A 255 -6.12 1.78 -11.09
N GLY A 256 -5.40 0.78 -11.60
CA GLY A 256 -5.22 0.56 -13.03
C GLY A 256 -3.77 0.51 -13.48
N VAL A 257 -3.59 0.58 -14.79
CA VAL A 257 -2.28 0.51 -15.44
C VAL A 257 -1.47 1.77 -15.17
N GLN A 258 -0.19 1.58 -14.85
CA GLN A 258 0.78 2.65 -14.65
C GLN A 258 1.99 2.46 -15.56
N THR A 259 2.59 3.58 -15.95
CA THR A 259 3.86 3.58 -16.66
C THR A 259 5.01 3.42 -15.69
N VAL A 260 5.83 2.39 -15.90
CA VAL A 260 7.07 2.15 -15.18
C VAL A 260 8.21 2.41 -16.16
N CYS A 261 9.01 3.43 -15.88
CA CYS A 261 10.21 3.73 -16.66
C CYS A 261 11.41 3.00 -16.07
N GLU A 262 12.35 2.58 -16.91
CA GLU A 262 13.64 2.04 -16.51
C GLU A 262 14.77 2.97 -16.95
N TYR A 263 15.80 3.06 -16.13
CA TYR A 263 16.96 3.92 -16.33
C TYR A 263 18.25 3.10 -16.28
N ASP A 264 19.25 3.50 -17.06
CA ASP A 264 20.63 3.01 -16.91
C ASP A 264 21.39 3.81 -15.84
N ASP A 265 22.63 3.38 -15.55
CA ASP A 265 23.49 4.03 -14.54
C ASP A 265 23.85 5.49 -14.89
N ALA A 266 23.71 5.88 -16.17
CA ALA A 266 23.89 7.25 -16.63
C ALA A 266 22.61 8.10 -16.52
N GLY A 267 21.51 7.53 -16.03
CA GLY A 267 20.21 8.20 -15.91
C GLY A 267 19.50 8.37 -17.25
N ARG A 268 19.83 7.58 -18.28
CA ARG A 268 19.11 7.56 -19.55
C ARG A 268 17.97 6.56 -19.46
N GLU A 269 16.79 6.97 -19.93
CA GLU A 269 15.64 6.08 -20.00
C GLU A 269 15.90 4.98 -21.03
N THR A 270 15.75 3.72 -20.62
CA THR A 270 16.05 2.53 -21.44
C THR A 270 14.79 1.79 -21.87
N ALA A 271 13.73 1.84 -21.07
CA ALA A 271 12.47 1.17 -21.38
C ALA A 271 11.28 1.84 -20.66
N ARG A 272 10.08 1.64 -21.23
CA ARG A 272 8.78 1.93 -20.61
C ARG A 272 7.95 0.66 -20.59
N VAL A 273 7.40 0.33 -19.44
CA VAL A 273 6.55 -0.85 -19.26
C VAL A 273 5.25 -0.45 -18.59
N MET A 274 4.14 -0.88 -19.18
CA MET A 274 2.82 -0.75 -18.57
C MET A 274 2.64 -1.84 -17.52
N PHE A 275 2.39 -1.46 -16.28
CA PHE A 275 2.22 -2.42 -15.20
C PHE A 275 0.97 -2.11 -14.35
N PRO A 276 0.05 -3.08 -14.13
CA PRO A 276 -1.17 -2.84 -13.37
C PRO A 276 -0.91 -2.80 -11.86
N VAL A 277 -1.45 -1.78 -11.19
CA VAL A 277 -1.42 -1.64 -9.73
C VAL A 277 -2.83 -1.35 -9.21
N TYR A 278 -3.28 -2.11 -8.21
CA TYR A 278 -4.64 -2.04 -7.69
C TYR A 278 -4.67 -2.03 -6.17
N TYR A 279 -5.76 -1.48 -5.62
CA TYR A 279 -6.04 -1.35 -4.19
C TYR A 279 -7.32 -2.12 -3.82
N PRO A 280 -7.28 -3.45 -3.60
CA PRO A 280 -8.50 -4.25 -3.41
C PRO A 280 -9.40 -3.81 -2.25
N LEU A 281 -8.80 -3.17 -1.23
CA LEU A 281 -9.49 -2.65 -0.04
C LEU A 281 -10.01 -1.21 -0.20
N ARG A 282 -9.94 -0.61 -1.39
CA ARG A 282 -10.34 0.79 -1.66
C ARG A 282 -11.71 1.18 -1.12
N GLU A 283 -12.66 0.27 -1.08
CA GLU A 283 -14.05 0.53 -0.66
C GLU A 283 -14.36 0.12 0.79
N VAL A 284 -13.35 -0.34 1.54
CA VAL A 284 -13.45 -0.78 2.93
C VAL A 284 -12.68 0.18 3.82
N LEU A 285 -13.33 0.69 4.86
CA LEU A 285 -12.69 1.63 5.80
C LEU A 285 -11.80 0.88 6.82
N LYS A 286 -10.85 1.56 7.46
CA LYS A 286 -9.92 0.95 8.41
C LYS A 286 -10.65 0.36 9.63
N ASN A 287 -11.63 1.05 10.21
CA ASN A 287 -12.42 0.55 11.34
C ASN A 287 -13.28 -0.67 10.94
N GLU A 288 -13.70 -0.74 9.67
CA GLU A 288 -14.39 -1.93 9.14
C GLU A 288 -13.44 -3.14 9.13
N LEU A 289 -12.16 -2.91 8.80
CA LEU A 289 -11.12 -3.95 8.82
C LEU A 289 -10.72 -4.33 10.25
N VAL A 290 -10.64 -3.38 11.18
CA VAL A 290 -10.39 -3.67 12.60
C VAL A 290 -11.49 -4.57 13.17
N GLY A 291 -12.77 -4.24 12.90
CA GLY A 291 -13.89 -5.08 13.30
C GLY A 291 -13.88 -6.45 12.60
N TYR A 292 -13.43 -6.50 11.34
CA TYR A 292 -13.26 -7.76 10.62
C TYR A 292 -12.18 -8.66 11.26
N VAL A 293 -11.04 -8.10 11.67
CA VAL A 293 -9.99 -8.85 12.41
C VAL A 293 -10.55 -9.50 13.66
N ASP A 294 -11.38 -8.78 14.42
CA ASP A 294 -11.96 -9.30 15.67
C ASP A 294 -13.01 -10.41 15.43
N LEU A 295 -13.56 -10.48 14.21
CA LEU A 295 -14.59 -11.44 13.83
C LEU A 295 -14.03 -12.75 13.26
N ILE A 296 -12.87 -12.71 12.61
CA ILE A 296 -12.22 -13.88 12.02
C ILE A 296 -11.31 -14.53 13.05
N PRO A 297 -11.53 -15.80 13.45
CA PRO A 297 -10.80 -16.43 14.56
C PRO A 297 -9.28 -16.41 14.41
N VAL A 298 -8.75 -16.70 13.20
CA VAL A 298 -7.31 -16.69 12.94
C VAL A 298 -6.73 -15.29 13.10
N LEU A 299 -7.41 -14.27 12.60
CA LEU A 299 -6.97 -12.87 12.70
C LEU A 299 -7.05 -12.34 14.13
N ALA A 300 -8.11 -12.67 14.86
CA ALA A 300 -8.26 -12.33 16.27
C ALA A 300 -7.12 -12.93 17.09
N GLU A 301 -6.73 -14.18 16.82
CA GLU A 301 -5.58 -14.81 17.46
C GLU A 301 -4.27 -14.08 17.15
N MET A 302 -4.02 -13.80 15.88
CA MET A 302 -2.82 -13.06 15.46
C MET A 302 -2.75 -11.67 16.12
N LYS A 303 -3.88 -10.97 16.25
CA LYS A 303 -3.99 -9.70 16.98
C LYS A 303 -3.62 -9.86 18.45
N ARG A 304 -4.16 -10.89 19.14
CA ARG A 304 -3.83 -11.18 20.55
C ARG A 304 -2.34 -11.47 20.75
N GLN A 305 -1.72 -12.11 19.77
CA GLN A 305 -0.29 -12.46 19.78
C GLN A 305 0.63 -11.31 19.35
N GLY A 306 0.09 -10.13 19.03
CA GLY A 306 0.87 -8.97 18.57
C GLY A 306 1.45 -9.13 17.16
N GLU A 307 0.92 -10.02 16.35
CA GLU A 307 1.39 -10.30 14.98
C GLU A 307 0.73 -9.41 13.91
N VAL A 308 -0.30 -8.66 14.32
CA VAL A 308 -1.00 -7.64 13.53
C VAL A 308 -0.83 -6.31 14.22
N ASP A 309 -0.42 -5.28 13.49
CA ASP A 309 -0.08 -3.94 13.99
C ASP A 309 1.03 -3.90 15.07
N GLY A 310 1.56 -5.03 15.53
CA GLY A 310 2.57 -5.07 16.61
C GLY A 310 3.92 -4.47 16.25
N VAL A 311 4.26 -4.44 14.95
CA VAL A 311 5.48 -3.76 14.45
C VAL A 311 5.27 -2.24 14.36
N ALA A 312 4.02 -1.79 14.12
CA ALA A 312 3.64 -0.37 14.12
C ALA A 312 3.25 0.15 15.52
N GLY A 313 3.01 -0.75 16.48
CA GLY A 313 2.49 -0.48 17.81
C GLY A 313 3.47 0.16 18.81
N ARG A 314 4.73 0.42 18.43
CA ARG A 314 5.65 1.17 19.31
C ARG A 314 5.37 2.69 19.33
N SER A 315 4.39 3.19 18.58
CA SER A 315 4.25 4.65 18.38
C SER A 315 2.83 5.23 18.41
N SER A 316 1.82 4.54 18.95
CA SER A 316 0.46 5.12 19.01
C SER A 316 0.09 5.78 20.34
N HIS A 317 0.85 5.55 21.42
CA HIS A 317 0.55 6.08 22.77
C HIS A 317 1.74 6.69 23.51
N SER A 318 2.94 6.73 22.93
CA SER A 318 3.97 7.63 23.44
C SER A 318 3.59 9.06 23.07
N VAL A 319 3.83 10.03 23.95
CA VAL A 319 3.72 11.46 23.64
C VAL A 319 4.82 11.77 22.62
N VAL A 320 4.58 11.48 21.35
CA VAL A 320 5.48 11.80 20.25
C VAL A 320 5.30 13.29 19.99
N SER A 321 6.38 14.06 20.15
CA SER A 321 6.42 15.45 19.73
C SER A 321 5.91 15.57 18.30
N HIS A 322 4.99 16.49 18.02
CA HIS A 322 4.46 16.72 16.66
C HIS A 322 5.56 17.03 15.63
N ARG A 323 6.77 17.38 16.08
CA ARG A 323 7.94 17.64 15.24
C ARG A 323 8.54 16.37 14.62
N ASP A 324 8.36 15.22 15.24
CA ASP A 324 8.99 13.95 14.83
C ASP A 324 8.02 13.04 14.05
N VAL A 325 6.92 13.62 13.55
CA VAL A 325 5.84 12.92 12.86
C VAL A 325 5.84 13.30 11.39
N SER A 326 5.79 12.32 10.49
CA SER A 326 5.67 12.58 9.06
C SER A 326 4.28 13.12 8.71
N ILE A 327 4.17 13.86 7.60
CA ILE A 327 2.86 14.29 7.11
C ILE A 327 1.90 13.12 6.85
N GLU A 328 2.45 11.97 6.43
CA GLU A 328 1.66 10.75 6.22
C GLU A 328 1.06 10.24 7.53
N GLU A 329 1.84 10.19 8.61
CA GLU A 329 1.36 9.78 9.93
C GLU A 329 0.35 10.80 10.51
N VAL A 330 0.56 12.11 10.29
CA VAL A 330 -0.42 13.14 10.66
C VAL A 330 -1.76 12.90 9.94
N MET A 331 -1.73 12.62 8.64
CA MET A 331 -2.95 12.37 7.86
C MET A 331 -3.64 11.06 8.27
N GLN A 332 -2.88 10.01 8.61
CA GLN A 332 -3.44 8.76 9.14
C GLN A 332 -4.19 9.00 10.46
N ARG A 333 -3.57 9.71 11.41
CA ARG A 333 -4.21 10.06 12.70
C ARG A 333 -5.46 10.91 12.53
N TYR A 334 -5.43 11.87 11.60
CA TYR A 334 -6.60 12.68 11.27
C TYR A 334 -7.78 11.80 10.83
N PHE A 335 -7.56 10.89 9.87
CA PHE A 335 -8.64 10.03 9.39
C PHE A 335 -9.09 8.97 10.41
N ASP A 336 -8.20 8.46 11.25
CA ASP A 336 -8.56 7.60 12.37
C ASP A 336 -9.58 8.28 13.31
N GLY A 337 -9.41 9.58 13.57
CA GLY A 337 -10.36 10.37 14.38
C GLY A 337 -11.66 10.73 13.67
N VAL A 338 -11.63 10.95 12.34
CA VAL A 338 -12.79 11.39 11.56
C VAL A 338 -13.70 10.22 11.15
N GLU A 339 -13.14 9.04 10.90
CA GLU A 339 -13.83 7.92 10.26
C GLU A 339 -15.10 7.45 10.99
N GLY A 340 -15.13 7.50 12.33
CA GLY A 340 -16.30 7.06 13.12
C GLY A 340 -17.58 7.85 12.78
N PRO A 341 -17.76 9.07 13.33
CA PRO A 341 -18.95 9.87 13.08
C PRO A 341 -19.08 10.31 11.61
N TYR A 342 -17.96 10.45 10.87
CA TYR A 342 -17.93 11.06 9.55
C TYR A 342 -17.28 10.19 8.47
N SER A 343 -17.54 8.87 8.49
CA SER A 343 -17.09 7.92 7.44
C SER A 343 -17.39 8.38 6.00
N GLY A 344 -18.43 9.19 5.80
CA GLY A 344 -18.75 9.82 4.51
C GLY A 344 -17.67 10.78 3.99
N ILE A 345 -16.96 11.50 4.88
CA ILE A 345 -15.86 12.41 4.50
C ILE A 345 -14.71 11.59 3.91
N VAL A 346 -14.33 10.51 4.58
CA VAL A 346 -13.25 9.61 4.13
C VAL A 346 -13.56 9.05 2.73
N ALA A 347 -14.79 8.56 2.54
CA ALA A 347 -15.24 8.04 1.26
C ALA A 347 -15.33 9.13 0.17
N ASN A 348 -15.65 10.37 0.52
CA ASN A 348 -15.70 11.48 -0.43
C ASN A 348 -14.31 11.81 -0.98
N VAL A 349 -13.27 11.84 -0.13
CA VAL A 349 -11.89 12.10 -0.59
C VAL A 349 -11.49 11.12 -1.69
N VAL A 350 -11.65 9.81 -1.44
CA VAL A 350 -11.28 8.75 -2.40
C VAL A 350 -12.15 8.77 -3.65
N ARG A 351 -13.45 9.07 -3.52
CA ARG A 351 -14.34 9.18 -4.70
C ARG A 351 -14.04 10.40 -5.55
N THR A 352 -13.70 11.53 -4.93
CA THR A 352 -13.35 12.75 -5.64
C THR A 352 -12.03 12.57 -6.39
N THR A 353 -11.02 11.97 -5.75
CA THR A 353 -9.75 11.68 -6.44
C THR A 353 -9.92 10.66 -7.56
N GLY A 354 -10.79 9.67 -7.41
CA GLY A 354 -11.12 8.71 -8.47
C GLY A 354 -11.83 9.33 -9.69
N LYS A 355 -12.32 10.56 -9.61
CA LYS A 355 -12.90 11.31 -10.75
C LYS A 355 -11.88 12.21 -11.46
N LEU A 356 -10.69 12.38 -10.89
CA LEU A 356 -9.65 13.19 -11.51
C LEU A 356 -9.02 12.41 -12.66
N ASP A 357 -8.82 13.08 -13.79
CA ASP A 357 -8.20 12.47 -14.95
C ASP A 357 -6.74 12.13 -14.70
N ARG A 358 -6.33 10.98 -15.23
CA ARG A 358 -4.91 10.64 -15.35
C ARG A 358 -4.38 11.35 -16.59
N VAL A 359 -3.62 12.42 -16.38
CA VAL A 359 -2.99 13.13 -17.48
C VAL A 359 -1.90 12.23 -18.10
N ALA A 360 -2.08 11.88 -19.36
CA ALA A 360 -1.05 11.23 -20.15
C ALA A 360 0.06 12.25 -20.41
N GLY A 361 1.30 11.91 -20.08
CA GLY A 361 2.45 12.77 -20.34
C GLY A 361 3.64 12.00 -20.90
N GLY A 362 4.53 12.73 -21.58
CA GLY A 362 5.73 12.18 -22.18
C GLY A 362 6.89 12.01 -21.21
N ALA A 363 6.87 12.73 -20.08
CA ALA A 363 7.91 12.74 -19.07
C ALA A 363 7.40 12.22 -17.72
N PHE A 364 8.25 11.49 -17.00
CA PHE A 364 7.94 10.84 -15.73
C PHE A 364 8.98 11.21 -14.68
N CYS A 365 8.52 11.38 -13.44
CA CYS A 365 9.36 11.60 -12.29
C CYS A 365 10.26 10.39 -12.09
N ARG A 366 11.57 10.62 -12.05
CA ARG A 366 12.55 9.54 -11.96
C ARG A 366 12.70 8.92 -10.56
N LEU A 367 11.95 9.42 -9.57
CA LEU A 367 11.87 8.84 -8.22
C LEU A 367 10.54 8.14 -7.92
N CYS A 368 9.40 8.78 -8.20
CA CYS A 368 8.09 8.20 -7.88
C CYS A 368 7.37 7.57 -9.09
N GLY A 369 7.95 7.68 -10.29
CA GLY A 369 7.42 7.11 -11.52
C GLY A 369 6.17 7.79 -12.09
N MET A 370 5.67 8.86 -11.47
CA MET A 370 4.45 9.54 -11.91
C MET A 370 4.72 10.56 -13.02
N THR A 371 3.71 10.82 -13.85
CA THR A 371 3.77 11.86 -14.89
C THR A 371 4.17 13.22 -14.31
N LEU A 372 5.09 13.91 -14.99
CA LEU A 372 5.49 15.29 -14.64
C LEU A 372 4.47 16.31 -15.17
N ASP A 373 4.27 17.38 -14.42
CA ASP A 373 3.52 18.55 -14.89
C ASP A 373 4.52 19.59 -15.39
N GLU A 374 4.92 19.47 -16.66
CA GLU A 374 5.94 20.35 -17.26
C GLU A 374 5.60 21.84 -17.11
N SER A 375 4.32 22.19 -17.06
CA SER A 375 3.85 23.58 -16.93
C SER A 375 3.58 24.00 -15.48
N GLY A 376 3.09 23.08 -14.64
CA GLY A 376 2.70 23.38 -13.27
C GLY A 376 3.82 23.21 -12.24
N ASP A 377 4.79 22.32 -12.48
CA ASP A 377 5.92 22.11 -11.57
C ASP A 377 6.83 23.36 -11.48
N ASP A 378 7.00 24.07 -12.61
CA ASP A 378 7.76 25.33 -12.69
C ASP A 378 6.94 26.52 -12.18
N ARG A 379 5.64 26.58 -12.51
CA ARG A 379 4.74 27.62 -12.00
C ARG A 379 4.64 27.58 -10.48
N TRP A 380 4.47 26.40 -9.88
CA TRP A 380 4.39 26.30 -8.42
C TRP A 380 5.71 26.61 -7.72
N ALA A 381 6.84 26.31 -8.34
CA ALA A 381 8.14 26.72 -7.82
C ALA A 381 8.25 28.25 -7.75
N GLY A 382 7.85 28.95 -8.84
CA GLY A 382 7.86 30.41 -8.90
C GLY A 382 6.86 31.07 -7.95
N ASP A 383 5.62 30.58 -7.87
CA ASP A 383 4.57 31.13 -6.98
C ASP A 383 4.93 30.98 -5.49
N LEU A 384 5.80 30.03 -5.13
CA LEU A 384 6.30 29.81 -3.76
C LEU A 384 7.64 30.53 -3.49
N GLY A 385 8.13 31.34 -4.43
CA GLY A 385 9.36 32.13 -4.28
C GLY A 385 10.65 31.30 -4.31
N GLN A 386 10.62 30.09 -4.86
CA GLN A 386 11.82 29.29 -5.10
C GLN A 386 12.45 29.73 -6.43
N ASP A 387 13.12 30.89 -6.42
CA ASP A 387 13.84 31.38 -7.59
C ASP A 387 15.10 30.52 -7.86
N SER A 388 15.34 30.34 -9.16
CA SER A 388 16.39 29.58 -9.84
C SER A 388 17.81 30.10 -9.58
N GLY A 389 18.25 30.09 -8.33
CA GLY A 389 19.62 30.42 -7.92
C GLY A 389 20.40 29.23 -7.34
N ASP A 390 19.72 28.13 -7.02
CA ASP A 390 20.33 26.96 -6.39
C ASP A 390 20.78 25.94 -7.45
N SER A 391 22.08 25.74 -7.62
CA SER A 391 22.63 24.83 -8.65
C SER A 391 22.16 23.37 -8.49
N ALA A 392 21.72 22.97 -7.29
CA ALA A 392 21.10 21.68 -7.04
C ALA A 392 19.67 21.59 -7.60
N ALA A 393 18.91 22.69 -7.65
CA ALA A 393 17.55 22.70 -8.20
C ALA A 393 17.54 22.50 -9.72
N ASP A 394 18.55 23.03 -10.43
CA ASP A 394 18.70 22.88 -11.89
C ASP A 394 18.97 21.42 -12.30
N HIS A 395 19.74 20.64 -11.52
CA HIS A 395 20.02 19.23 -11.81
C HIS A 395 18.78 18.32 -11.76
N HIS A 396 17.77 18.70 -11.00
CA HIS A 396 16.52 17.95 -10.83
C HIS A 396 15.37 18.47 -11.70
N LYS A 397 15.55 19.65 -12.33
CA LYS A 397 14.56 20.27 -13.19
C LYS A 397 14.25 19.36 -14.39
N GLY A 398 12.96 19.10 -14.62
CA GLY A 398 12.48 18.18 -15.66
C GLY A 398 12.77 16.69 -15.42
N LYS A 399 13.33 16.31 -14.26
CA LYS A 399 13.57 14.91 -13.88
C LYS A 399 12.75 14.48 -12.67
N LEU A 400 12.62 15.33 -11.67
CA LEU A 400 11.80 15.08 -10.49
C LEU A 400 10.55 15.97 -10.51
N CYS A 401 9.41 15.43 -10.10
CA CYS A 401 8.22 16.26 -9.84
C CYS A 401 8.48 17.18 -8.64
N TYR A 402 7.69 18.24 -8.51
CA TYR A 402 7.85 19.22 -7.44
C TYR A 402 7.98 18.57 -6.04
N GLY A 403 7.10 17.62 -5.71
CA GLY A 403 7.16 16.98 -4.39
C GLY A 403 8.35 16.05 -4.18
N CYS A 404 8.82 15.34 -5.22
CA CYS A 404 10.06 14.55 -5.09
C CYS A 404 11.29 15.44 -4.95
N ARG A 405 11.33 16.58 -5.64
CA ARG A 405 12.41 17.57 -5.49
C ARG A 405 12.48 18.08 -4.04
N ARG A 406 11.33 18.41 -3.43
CA ARG A 406 11.24 18.78 -2.00
C ARG A 406 11.66 17.66 -1.06
N SER A 407 11.18 16.43 -1.31
CA SER A 407 11.57 15.29 -0.48
C SER A 407 13.09 15.10 -0.47
N VAL A 408 13.78 15.31 -1.60
CA VAL A 408 15.23 15.14 -1.70
C VAL A 408 16.02 16.37 -1.24
N SER A 409 15.57 17.59 -1.55
CA SER A 409 16.38 18.81 -1.41
C SER A 409 15.96 19.76 -0.28
N GLY A 410 14.75 19.59 0.29
CA GLY A 410 14.18 20.49 1.30
C GLY A 410 13.06 21.35 0.73
#